data_AF-A0A7X6BBV8-F1
#
_entry.id   AF-A0A7X6BBV8-F1
#
_cell.length_a   1.000
_cell.length_b   1.000
_cell.length_c   1.000
_cell.angle_alpha   90.00
_cell.angle_beta   90.00
_cell.angle_gamma   90.00
#
_symmetry.space_group_name_H-M   'P 1'
#
loop_
_entity.id
_entity.type
_entity.pdbx_description
1 polymer ?
#
loop_
_entity_poly.entity_id
_entity_poly.type
_entity_poly.pdbx_seq_one_letter_code
_entity_poly.pdbx_strand_id
1 'polypeptide(L)'
;MLAGVSGTIDNVAATFDLGFGSPSYFFNFGLINTPTGFVSTGLSLYTGTEAAPTFKLGTFTLTPNTPGPAYSLTISAVPEPASWAMLLAGFGALGTMVRRRRDVTVRVRFGG
;
A
#
# COMPACT_ATOMS: atom_id res chain seq x y z
N MET A 1 21.62 -2.28 -1.61
CA MET A 1 21.40 -0.82 -1.76
C MET A 1 21.22 -0.48 -3.24
N LEU A 2 20.13 0.21 -3.60
CA LEU A 2 19.86 0.72 -4.94
C LEU A 2 20.21 2.20 -4.96
N ALA A 3 21.27 2.56 -5.66
CA ALA A 3 21.74 3.94 -5.73
C ALA A 3 21.00 4.75 -6.79
N GLY A 4 20.97 6.08 -6.63
CA GLY A 4 20.54 6.98 -7.69
C GLY A 4 19.03 6.98 -7.97
N VAL A 5 18.20 6.68 -6.97
CA VAL A 5 16.75 6.61 -7.13
C VAL A 5 16.16 8.02 -7.17
N SER A 6 15.48 8.34 -8.26
CA SER A 6 14.78 9.61 -8.45
C SER A 6 13.46 9.65 -7.68
N GLY A 7 13.19 10.75 -6.99
CA GLY A 7 11.92 11.01 -6.33
C GLY A 7 11.78 12.48 -5.93
N THR A 8 10.95 12.74 -4.93
CA THR A 8 10.74 14.10 -4.41
C THR A 8 10.84 14.12 -2.88
N ILE A 9 11.50 15.13 -2.33
CA ILE A 9 11.50 15.46 -0.90
C ILE A 9 10.88 16.86 -0.78
N ASP A 10 9.83 17.01 0.04
CA ASP A 10 9.11 18.29 0.18
C ASP A 10 8.65 18.89 -1.17
N ASN A 11 8.23 18.04 -2.10
CA ASN A 11 7.86 18.37 -3.49
C ASN A 11 9.01 18.88 -4.38
N VAL A 12 10.26 18.78 -3.93
CA VAL A 12 11.45 19.11 -4.72
C VAL A 12 12.05 17.83 -5.27
N ALA A 13 12.31 17.79 -6.59
CA ALA A 13 12.96 16.65 -7.22
C ALA A 13 14.34 16.38 -6.58
N ALA A 14 14.57 15.13 -6.21
CA ALA A 14 15.78 14.69 -5.53
C ALA A 14 16.18 13.30 -6.00
N THR A 15 17.47 12.99 -5.84
CA THR A 15 18.00 11.64 -6.03
C THR A 15 18.52 11.14 -4.70
N PHE A 16 18.17 9.92 -4.32
CA PHE A 16 18.61 9.32 -3.06
C PHE A 16 18.97 7.87 -3.28
N ASP A 17 19.77 7.33 -2.37
CA ASP A 17 20.05 5.91 -2.35
C ASP A 17 19.04 5.20 -1.44
N LEU A 18 18.49 4.10 -1.95
CA LEU A 18 17.58 3.22 -1.23
C LEU A 18 18.33 2.03 -0.63
N GLY A 19 18.38 1.99 0.69
CA GLY A 19 19.03 0.93 1.44
C GLY A 19 18.02 0.00 2.12
N PHE A 20 18.18 -1.30 1.89
CA PHE A 20 17.71 -2.35 2.78
C PHE A 20 18.94 -2.83 3.57
N GLY A 21 18.79 -2.98 4.87
CA GLY A 21 19.86 -3.02 5.83
C GLY A 21 20.61 -4.35 5.86
N SER A 22 21.91 -4.25 6.07
CA SER A 22 22.75 -5.32 6.61
C SER A 22 23.30 -4.87 7.98
N PRO A 23 23.71 -5.80 8.86
CA PRO A 23 24.19 -5.49 10.22
C PRO A 23 25.34 -4.46 10.28
N SER A 24 26.00 -4.19 9.15
CA SER A 24 27.19 -3.35 9.05
C SER A 24 26.91 -1.88 8.67
N TYR A 25 25.70 -1.52 8.21
CA TYR A 25 25.43 -0.19 7.66
C TYR A 25 24.15 0.45 8.19
N PHE A 26 23.04 -0.30 8.20
CA PHE A 26 21.74 0.20 8.69
C PHE A 26 20.93 -0.97 9.23
N PHE A 27 20.30 -0.82 10.40
CA PHE A 27 19.55 -1.90 11.06
C PHE A 27 18.32 -2.35 10.26
N ASN A 28 17.82 -1.51 9.33
CA ASN A 28 16.63 -1.84 8.59
C ASN A 28 16.46 -1.21 7.21
N PHE A 29 15.91 -0.02 7.10
CA PHE A 29 15.61 0.62 5.82
C PHE A 29 16.05 2.08 5.89
N GLY A 30 16.56 2.61 4.79
CA GLY A 30 17.01 4.01 4.73
C GLY A 30 16.86 4.65 3.37
N LEU A 31 16.53 5.95 3.38
CA LEU A 31 16.67 6.88 2.28
C LEU A 31 17.90 7.74 2.59
N ILE A 32 18.94 7.68 1.76
CA ILE A 32 20.22 8.32 2.08
C ILE A 32 20.61 9.26 0.95
N ASN A 33 20.78 10.53 1.29
CA ASN A 33 21.46 11.51 0.46
C ASN A 33 22.34 12.37 1.39
N THR A 34 23.50 12.83 0.95
CA THR A 34 24.31 13.79 1.71
C THR A 34 23.91 15.20 1.28
N PRO A 35 23.33 16.05 2.15
CA PRO A 35 23.36 15.96 3.62
C PRO A 35 22.09 15.40 4.30
N THR A 36 21.01 15.09 3.58
CA THR A 36 19.71 14.73 4.15
C THR A 36 19.34 13.25 3.97
N GLY A 37 18.98 12.56 5.05
CA GLY A 37 18.52 11.18 4.99
C GLY A 37 17.66 10.76 6.18
N PHE A 38 16.90 9.68 6.01
CA PHE A 38 16.06 9.09 7.04
C PHE A 38 16.32 7.60 7.15
N VAL A 39 16.37 7.10 8.38
CA VAL A 39 16.58 5.67 8.65
C VAL A 39 15.49 5.15 9.57
N SER A 40 14.98 3.95 9.28
CA SER A 40 14.05 3.27 10.16
C SER A 40 14.78 2.80 11.42
N THR A 41 14.29 3.23 12.58
CA THR A 41 14.78 2.81 13.90
C THR A 41 13.75 1.90 14.59
N GLY A 42 14.21 0.92 15.37
CA GLY A 42 13.34 -0.02 16.08
C GLY A 42 12.96 -1.27 15.26
N LEU A 43 11.65 -1.51 15.08
CA LEU A 43 11.14 -2.72 14.43
C LEU A 43 11.59 -2.83 12.97
N SER A 44 11.69 -4.08 12.48
CA SER A 44 12.02 -4.33 11.09
C SER A 44 10.87 -3.97 10.15
N LEU A 45 11.08 -3.01 9.24
CA LEU A 45 10.14 -2.50 8.23
C LEU A 45 9.78 -3.56 7.18
N TYR A 46 10.67 -4.51 6.90
CA TYR A 46 10.46 -5.54 5.88
C TYR A 46 10.92 -6.93 6.36
N THR A 47 10.61 -7.94 5.55
CA THR A 47 11.10 -9.31 5.57
C THR A 47 11.57 -9.71 4.17
N GLY A 48 12.19 -10.89 4.03
CA GLY A 48 12.74 -11.35 2.76
C GLY A 48 14.17 -10.83 2.52
N THR A 49 14.63 -10.94 1.27
CA THR A 49 16.00 -10.54 0.88
C THR A 49 16.01 -9.10 0.38
N GLU A 50 17.17 -8.47 0.31
CA GLU A 50 17.30 -7.13 -0.30
C GLU A 50 16.86 -7.10 -1.77
N ALA A 51 16.97 -8.23 -2.49
CA ALA A 51 16.53 -8.35 -3.89
C ALA A 51 15.02 -8.55 -4.03
N ALA A 52 14.34 -8.98 -2.97
CA ALA A 52 12.90 -9.21 -2.95
C ALA A 52 12.32 -8.90 -1.54
N PRO A 53 12.31 -7.63 -1.12
CA PRO A 53 11.81 -7.25 0.18
C PRO A 53 10.27 -7.22 0.22
N THR A 54 9.69 -7.74 1.28
CA THR A 54 8.25 -7.63 1.57
C THR A 54 8.05 -6.73 2.78
N PHE A 55 7.38 -5.59 2.60
CA PHE A 55 7.09 -4.67 3.70
C PHE A 55 6.12 -5.27 4.71
N LYS A 56 6.37 -5.00 6.00
CA LYS A 56 5.47 -5.37 7.09
C LYS A 56 4.43 -4.27 7.28
N LEU A 57 3.21 -4.69 7.61
CA LEU A 57 2.17 -3.76 8.06
C LEU A 57 2.48 -3.26 9.46
N GLY A 58 2.11 -2.03 9.76
CA GLY A 58 2.30 -1.42 11.07
C GLY A 58 2.84 0.00 10.99
N THR A 59 3.26 0.52 12.14
CA THR A 59 3.85 1.85 12.29
C THR A 59 5.31 1.73 12.68
N PHE A 60 6.16 2.48 11.99
CA PHE A 60 7.61 2.45 12.11
C PHE A 60 8.15 3.86 12.31
N THR A 61 9.25 3.98 13.05
CA THR A 61 9.88 5.27 13.34
C THR A 61 10.97 5.53 12.33
N LEU A 62 10.92 6.66 11.63
CA LEU A 62 11.98 7.15 10.75
C LEU A 62 12.73 8.29 11.44
N THR A 63 14.01 8.10 11.71
CA THR A 63 14.86 9.11 12.35
C THR A 63 15.73 9.79 11.30
N PRO A 64 15.77 11.13 11.25
CA PRO A 64 16.67 11.86 10.37
C PRO A 64 18.14 11.63 10.74
N ASN A 65 19.03 11.72 9.77
CA ASN A 65 20.48 11.73 10.00
C ASN A 65 21.01 13.12 10.45
N THR A 66 20.16 14.15 10.42
CA THR A 66 20.42 15.50 10.95
C THR A 66 19.67 15.73 12.27
N PRO A 67 20.08 16.70 13.10
CA PRO A 67 19.29 17.06 14.29
C PRO A 67 17.85 17.40 13.91
N GLY A 68 16.88 16.71 14.51
CA GLY A 68 15.47 16.89 14.19
C GLY A 68 14.56 15.86 14.87
N PRO A 69 13.23 16.04 14.77
CA PRO A 69 12.27 15.08 15.31
C PRO A 69 12.27 13.78 14.51
N ALA A 70 11.90 12.69 15.17
CA ALA A 70 11.57 11.45 14.47
C ALA A 70 10.19 11.53 13.81
N TYR A 71 10.01 10.80 12.72
CA TYR A 71 8.80 10.73 11.93
C TYR A 71 8.15 9.35 12.06
N SER A 72 6.85 9.28 11.82
CA SER A 72 6.08 8.03 11.83
C SER A 72 5.73 7.62 10.39
N LEU A 73 6.12 6.42 10.00
CA LEU A 73 5.71 5.78 8.74
C LEU A 73 4.72 4.66 9.06
N THR A 74 3.49 4.77 8.55
CA THR A 74 2.48 3.72 8.69
C THR A 74 2.25 3.03 7.35
N ILE A 75 2.44 1.71 7.33
CA ILE A 75 2.16 0.84 6.19
C ILE A 75 0.88 0.09 6.49
N SER A 76 -0.17 0.34 5.72
CA SER A 76 -1.48 -0.30 5.85
C SER A 76 -1.81 -1.14 4.63
N ALA A 77 -2.61 -2.19 4.84
CA ALA A 77 -3.16 -2.95 3.73
C ALA A 77 -4.24 -2.10 3.04
N VAL A 78 -4.14 -1.97 1.72
CA VAL A 78 -5.21 -1.42 0.90
C VAL A 78 -6.10 -2.58 0.47
N PRO A 79 -7.43 -2.55 0.73
CA PRO A 79 -8.35 -3.57 0.24
C PRO A 79 -8.19 -3.73 -1.26
N GLU A 80 -7.94 -4.95 -1.73
CA GLU A 80 -7.54 -5.19 -3.11
C GLU A 80 -8.54 -4.56 -4.10
N PRO A 81 -8.08 -3.90 -5.18
CA PRO A 81 -8.97 -3.37 -6.21
C PRO A 81 -9.93 -4.43 -6.78
N ALA A 82 -9.48 -5.70 -6.81
CA ALA A 82 -10.28 -6.84 -7.21
C ALA A 82 -11.46 -7.13 -6.25
N SER A 83 -11.32 -6.83 -4.96
CA SER A 83 -12.42 -6.99 -4.00
C SER A 83 -13.58 -6.06 -4.33
N TRP A 84 -13.30 -4.83 -4.78
CA TRP A 84 -14.31 -3.90 -5.29
C TRP A 84 -14.94 -4.41 -6.58
N ALA A 85 -14.12 -4.93 -7.50
CA ALA A 85 -14.63 -5.52 -8.74
C ALA A 85 -15.54 -6.74 -8.49
N MET A 86 -15.18 -7.62 -7.56
CA MET A 86 -15.97 -8.79 -7.18
C MET A 86 -17.27 -8.41 -6.46
N LEU A 87 -17.23 -7.38 -5.61
CA LEU A 87 -18.42 -6.82 -4.97
C LEU A 87 -19.38 -6.22 -5.99
N LEU A 88 -18.86 -5.41 -6.93
CA LEU A 88 -19.66 -4.85 -8.03
C LEU A 88 -20.19 -5.94 -8.97
N ALA A 89 -19.40 -6.96 -9.28
CA ALA A 89 -19.84 -8.09 -10.08
C ALA A 89 -20.96 -8.88 -9.37
N GLY A 90 -20.82 -9.13 -8.07
CA GLY A 90 -21.85 -9.77 -7.24
C GLY A 90 -23.15 -8.96 -7.22
N PHE A 91 -23.08 -7.66 -6.97
CA PHE A 91 -24.25 -6.78 -7.00
C PHE A 91 -24.87 -6.67 -8.39
N GLY A 92 -24.05 -6.61 -9.44
CA GLY A 92 -24.50 -6.65 -10.83
C GLY A 92 -25.28 -7.93 -11.14
N ALA A 93 -24.72 -9.09 -10.78
CA ALA A 93 -25.38 -10.38 -10.95
C ALA A 93 -26.72 -10.44 -10.20
N LEU A 94 -26.77 -10.05 -8.92
CA LEU A 94 -28.00 -10.01 -8.14
C LEU A 94 -29.05 -9.07 -8.76
N GLY A 95 -28.64 -7.87 -9.18
CA GLY A 95 -29.52 -6.91 -9.84
C GLY A 95 -30.13 -7.45 -11.13
N THR A 96 -29.33 -8.15 -11.95
CA THR A 96 -29.84 -8.78 -13.19
C THR A 96 -30.86 -9.88 -12.90
N MET A 97 -30.64 -10.71 -11.86
CA MET A 97 -31.57 -11.77 -11.48
C MET A 97 -32.91 -11.19 -11.01
N VAL A 98 -32.89 -10.12 -10.20
CA VAL A 98 -34.10 -9.44 -9.75
C VAL A 98 -34.86 -8.81 -10.92
N ARG A 99 -34.15 -8.20 -11.89
CA ARG A 99 -34.78 -7.63 -13.09
C ARG A 99 -35.50 -8.68 -13.92
N ARG A 100 -34.90 -9.86 -14.15
CA ARG A 100 -35.53 -10.95 -14.92
C ARG A 100 -36.82 -11.50 -14.28
N ARG A 101 -36.95 -11.44 -12.96
CA ARG A 101 -38.16 -11.91 -12.25
C ARG A 101 -39.34 -10.95 -12.34
N ARG A 102 -39.12 -9.69 -12.74
CA ARG A 102 -40.21 -8.69 -12.86
C ARG A 102 -41.03 -8.84 -14.14
N ASP A 103 -40.58 -9.63 -15.12
CA ASP A 103 -41.32 -9.87 -16.37
C ASP A 103 -42.41 -10.96 -16.24
N VAL A 104 -42.78 -11.37 -15.02
CA VAL A 104 -43.89 -12.31 -14.80
C VAL A 104 -45.22 -11.57 -14.99
N THR A 105 -45.78 -11.66 -16.19
CA THR A 105 -47.13 -11.17 -16.51
C THR A 105 -48.16 -12.04 -15.79
N VAL A 106 -48.77 -11.50 -14.73
CA VAL A 106 -49.87 -12.16 -14.02
C VAL A 106 -51.13 -12.08 -14.90
N ARG A 107 -51.47 -13.20 -15.57
CA ARG A 107 -52.75 -13.34 -16.27
C ARG A 107 -53.82 -13.76 -15.27
N VAL A 108 -54.74 -12.86 -14.95
CA VAL A 108 -55.94 -13.17 -14.15
C VAL A 108 -57.07 -13.56 -15.12
N ARG A 109 -57.69 -14.73 -14.91
CA ARG A 109 -58.85 -15.17 -15.69
C ARG A 109 -60.07 -15.15 -14.77
N PHE A 110 -61.04 -14.30 -15.09
CA PHE A 110 -62.34 -14.31 -14.43
C PHE A 110 -63.24 -15.33 -15.14
N GLY A 111 -63.77 -16.30 -14.40
CA GLY A 111 -64.76 -17.27 -14.88
C GLY A 111 -66.15 -16.83 -14.45
N GLY A 112 -67.10 -16.82 -15.39
CA GLY A 112 -68.54 -16.69 -15.17
C GLY A 112 -69.25 -17.89 -15.76
#